data_AF-A0A9W9Z0Y3-F1
#
_entry.id   AF-A0A9W9Z0Y3-F1
#
_cell.length_a   1.000
_cell.length_b   1.000
_cell.length_c   1.000
_cell.angle_alpha   90.00
_cell.angle_beta   90.00
_cell.angle_gamma   90.00
#
_symmetry.space_group_name_H-M   'P 1'
#
loop_
_entity.id
_entity.type
_entity.pdbx_description
1 polymer ?
#
loop_
_entity_poly.entity_id
_entity_poly.type
_entity_poly.pdbx_seq_one_letter_code
_entity_poly.pdbx_strand_id
1 'polypeptide(L)'
;MLVNEDDMEELESRHLRFFNSLSGWRKFSVRRDNIVDDFLEAYKKEGMDSSRLTTEFVNEEGMDVDGVTREAFTLFWNECFYRYFEGTGLYVPRVDPDCTKRLFHTLGRIASHGFCLTKGIPSLYCFILFCGCNVPRRSRKHAHERFLVSHTRDGAQFFPKCIAGKR
;
A
#
# COMPACT_ATOMS: atom_id res chain seq x y z
N MET A 1 21.82 8.47 -5.68
CA MET A 1 21.14 9.41 -4.78
C MET A 1 21.19 8.75 -3.42
N LEU A 2 22.15 9.11 -2.58
CA LEU A 2 22.30 8.52 -1.26
C LEU A 2 21.17 9.08 -0.40
N VAL A 3 20.31 8.21 0.10
CA VAL A 3 19.39 8.56 1.20
C VAL A 3 20.30 8.91 2.37
N ASN A 4 20.08 10.06 3.03
CA ASN A 4 20.90 10.43 4.17
C ASN A 4 20.69 9.39 5.28
N GLU A 5 21.73 9.01 6.00
CA GLU A 5 21.66 8.00 7.08
C GLU A 5 20.61 8.41 8.13
N ASP A 6 20.56 9.70 8.50
CA ASP A 6 19.56 10.26 9.40
C ASP A 6 18.10 10.07 8.93
N ASP A 7 17.85 10.18 7.61
CA ASP A 7 16.49 10.02 7.05
C ASP A 7 16.05 8.54 7.11
N MET A 8 17.01 7.62 6.99
CA MET A 8 16.75 6.17 7.02
C MET A 8 16.43 5.72 8.46
N GLU A 9 17.22 6.19 9.43
CA GLU A 9 17.07 5.84 10.84
C GLU A 9 15.73 6.34 11.40
N GLU A 10 15.28 7.54 10.98
CA GLU A 10 13.97 8.05 11.35
C GLU A 10 12.84 7.20 10.76
N LEU A 11 12.96 6.79 9.50
CA LEU A 11 11.97 5.94 8.83
C LEU A 11 11.85 4.57 9.52
N GLU A 12 12.98 3.95 9.86
CA GLU A 12 13.04 2.69 10.58
C GLU A 12 12.42 2.81 11.97
N SER A 13 12.71 3.90 12.69
CA SER A 13 12.12 4.19 14.00
C SER A 13 10.60 4.36 13.92
N ARG A 14 10.10 5.08 12.90
CA ARG A 14 8.66 5.25 12.65
C ARG A 14 7.99 3.91 12.30
N HIS A 15 8.62 3.14 11.42
CA HIS A 15 8.16 1.79 11.07
C HIS A 15 8.05 0.91 12.32
N LEU A 16 9.10 0.85 13.14
CA LEU A 16 9.14 -0.01 14.33
C LEU A 16 8.06 0.38 15.33
N ARG A 17 7.83 1.69 15.55
CA ARG A 17 6.73 2.18 16.39
C ARG A 17 5.37 1.70 15.88
N PHE A 18 5.14 1.82 14.57
CA PHE A 18 3.87 1.41 13.98
C PHE A 18 3.68 -0.11 14.03
N PHE A 19 4.69 -0.90 13.67
CA PHE A 19 4.64 -2.36 13.76
C PHE A 19 4.39 -2.85 15.20
N ASN A 20 4.96 -2.18 16.19
CA ASN A 20 4.72 -2.47 17.59
C ASN A 20 3.33 -2.03 18.09
N SER A 21 2.67 -1.08 17.42
CA SER A 21 1.27 -0.73 17.71
C SER A 21 0.25 -1.70 17.12
N LEU A 22 0.67 -2.56 16.18
CA LEU A 22 -0.21 -3.61 15.65
C LEU A 22 -0.58 -4.59 16.78
N SER A 23 -1.88 -4.84 16.91
CA SER A 23 -2.42 -5.86 17.80
C SER A 23 -2.07 -7.27 17.30
N GLY A 24 -2.39 -8.29 18.10
CA GLY A 24 -1.92 -9.67 17.96
C GLY A 24 -2.02 -10.29 16.56
N TRP A 25 -1.42 -11.48 16.42
CA TRP A 25 -1.35 -12.18 15.14
C TRP A 25 -2.71 -12.66 14.66
N ARG A 26 -3.03 -12.33 13.41
CA ARG A 26 -4.22 -12.77 12.69
C ARG A 26 -3.80 -13.62 11.50
N LYS A 27 -4.38 -14.81 11.40
CA LYS A 27 -4.24 -15.64 10.21
C LYS A 27 -5.02 -15.05 9.04
N PHE A 28 -4.41 -15.05 7.86
CA PHE A 28 -5.03 -14.58 6.64
C PHE A 28 -4.81 -15.58 5.51
N SER A 29 -5.85 -16.34 5.20
CA SER A 29 -5.83 -17.31 4.11
C SER A 29 -6.32 -16.64 2.83
N VAL A 30 -5.52 -16.73 1.76
CA VAL A 30 -5.80 -16.11 0.46
C VAL A 30 -5.67 -17.10 -0.68
N ARG A 31 -6.47 -16.92 -1.74
CA ARG A 31 -6.36 -17.72 -2.95
C ARG A 31 -5.64 -16.93 -4.03
N ARG A 32 -4.71 -17.56 -4.76
CA ARG A 32 -3.94 -16.89 -5.82
C ARG A 32 -4.83 -16.40 -6.97
N ASP A 33 -5.80 -17.21 -7.37
CA ASP A 33 -6.76 -16.93 -8.45
C ASP A 33 -7.80 -15.87 -8.07
N ASN A 34 -8.01 -15.61 -6.76
CA ASN A 34 -8.97 -14.64 -6.26
C ASN A 34 -8.36 -13.59 -5.33
N ILE A 35 -7.06 -13.32 -5.48
CA ILE A 35 -6.28 -12.58 -4.48
C ILE A 35 -6.79 -11.14 -4.26
N VAL A 36 -7.21 -10.46 -5.34
CA VAL A 36 -7.71 -9.08 -5.25
C VAL A 36 -8.97 -9.02 -4.39
N ASP A 37 -9.93 -9.91 -4.65
CA ASP A 37 -11.21 -9.88 -3.98
C ASP A 37 -11.09 -10.37 -2.52
N ASP A 38 -10.23 -11.36 -2.27
CA ASP A 38 -9.94 -11.85 -0.90
C ASP A 38 -9.32 -10.72 -0.04
N PHE A 39 -8.38 -9.94 -0.58
CA PHE A 39 -7.82 -8.76 0.09
C PHE A 39 -8.86 -7.66 0.30
N LEU A 40 -9.61 -7.30 -0.74
CA LEU A 40 -10.63 -6.25 -0.63
C LEU A 40 -11.68 -6.60 0.41
N GLU A 41 -12.13 -7.86 0.45
CA GLU A 41 -13.13 -8.32 1.41
C GLU A 41 -12.58 -8.38 2.84
N ALA A 42 -11.33 -8.84 3.01
CA ALA A 42 -10.69 -8.84 4.33
C ALA A 42 -10.51 -7.43 4.89
N TYR A 43 -10.10 -6.47 4.05
CA TYR A 43 -9.85 -5.10 4.49
C TYR A 43 -11.10 -4.23 4.56
N LYS A 44 -12.26 -4.68 4.05
CA LYS A 44 -13.54 -4.04 4.39
C LYS A 44 -13.88 -4.22 5.87
N LYS A 45 -13.41 -5.30 6.51
CA LYS A 45 -13.65 -5.57 7.93
C LYS A 45 -12.80 -4.66 8.81
N GLU A 46 -13.33 -4.27 9.95
CA GLU A 46 -12.58 -3.46 10.92
C GLU A 46 -11.44 -4.29 11.54
N GLY A 47 -10.31 -3.62 11.77
CA GLY A 47 -9.16 -4.17 12.49
C GLY A 47 -8.29 -5.16 11.72
N MET A 48 -8.47 -5.32 10.41
CA MET A 48 -7.53 -6.09 9.58
C MET A 48 -6.18 -5.37 9.43
N ASP A 49 -6.24 -4.05 9.27
CA ASP A 49 -5.11 -3.12 9.12
C ASP A 49 -4.44 -2.73 10.44
N SER A 50 -4.95 -3.22 11.57
CA SER A 50 -4.39 -2.99 12.90
C SER A 50 -3.86 -4.26 13.58
N SER A 51 -3.71 -5.36 12.82
CA SER A 51 -3.23 -6.66 13.33
C SER A 51 -2.02 -7.13 12.56
N ARG A 52 -1.09 -7.83 13.23
CA ARG A 52 -0.02 -8.54 12.52
C ARG A 52 -0.61 -9.69 11.70
N LEU A 53 -0.08 -9.95 10.51
CA LEU A 53 -0.60 -11.01 9.64
C LEU A 53 0.34 -12.20 9.57
N THR A 54 -0.25 -13.39 9.63
CA THR A 54 0.38 -14.64 9.20
C THR A 54 -0.40 -15.11 7.98
N THR A 55 0.21 -15.02 6.81
CA THR A 55 -0.48 -15.28 5.54
C THR A 55 -0.24 -16.70 5.08
N GLU A 56 -1.28 -17.33 4.53
CA GLU A 56 -1.18 -18.65 3.90
C GLU A 56 -1.92 -18.64 2.56
N PHE A 57 -1.36 -19.31 1.56
CA PHE A 57 -2.09 -19.58 0.33
C PHE A 57 -2.94 -20.84 0.52
N VAL A 58 -4.22 -20.74 0.20
CA VAL A 58 -5.15 -21.87 0.33
C VAL A 58 -4.66 -23.02 -0.56
N ASN A 59 -4.56 -24.23 0.01
CA ASN A 59 -4.04 -25.45 -0.61
C ASN A 59 -2.52 -25.48 -0.88
N GLU A 60 -1.74 -24.58 -0.28
CA GLU A 60 -0.27 -24.62 -0.33
C GLU A 60 0.29 -24.92 1.05
N GLU A 61 1.17 -25.93 1.15
CA GLU A 61 1.91 -26.19 2.37
C GLU A 61 3.11 -25.25 2.45
N GLY A 62 3.04 -24.25 3.34
CA GLY A 62 4.12 -23.31 3.58
C GLY A 62 4.01 -22.70 4.98
N MET A 63 5.14 -22.63 5.69
CA MET A 63 5.24 -21.86 6.93
C MET A 63 5.59 -20.41 6.57
N ASP A 64 4.78 -19.44 6.97
CA ASP A 64 5.07 -18.03 6.73
C ASP A 64 6.24 -17.57 7.62
N VAL A 65 7.44 -17.60 7.06
CA VAL A 65 8.64 -16.97 7.62
C VAL A 65 8.86 -15.64 6.89
N ASP A 66 7.86 -14.75 6.95
CA ASP A 66 7.81 -13.40 6.35
C ASP A 66 7.81 -13.35 4.80
N GLY A 67 8.15 -14.46 4.14
CA GLY A 67 8.14 -14.57 2.69
C GLY A 67 6.74 -14.62 2.08
N VAL A 68 5.80 -15.33 2.72
CA VAL A 68 4.47 -15.58 2.15
C VAL A 68 3.61 -14.33 2.23
N THR A 69 3.67 -13.60 3.35
CA THR A 69 3.01 -12.30 3.47
C THR A 69 3.51 -11.32 2.39
N ARG A 70 4.83 -11.21 2.20
CA ARG A 70 5.40 -10.35 1.15
C ARG A 70 4.97 -10.76 -0.26
N GLU A 71 4.95 -12.06 -0.54
CA GLU A 71 4.48 -12.60 -1.82
C GLU A 71 3.01 -12.25 -2.07
N ALA A 72 2.15 -12.46 -1.07
CA ALA A 72 0.71 -12.17 -1.19
C ALA A 72 0.45 -10.69 -1.49
N PHE A 73 1.11 -9.75 -0.80
CA PHE A 73 1.00 -8.33 -1.13
C PHE A 73 1.52 -8.01 -2.53
N THR A 74 2.62 -8.64 -2.95
CA THR A 74 3.19 -8.43 -4.30
C THR A 74 2.21 -8.88 -5.38
N LEU A 75 1.65 -10.08 -5.24
CA LEU A 75 0.66 -10.62 -6.17
C LEU A 75 -0.62 -9.79 -6.17
N PHE A 76 -1.11 -9.40 -4.99
CA PHE A 76 -2.27 -8.52 -4.86
C PHE A 76 -2.09 -7.25 -5.67
N TRP A 77 -0.95 -6.57 -5.53
CA TRP A 77 -0.72 -5.30 -6.22
C TRP A 77 -0.58 -5.48 -7.73
N ASN A 78 0.13 -6.50 -8.19
CA ASN A 78 0.23 -6.80 -9.62
C ASN A 78 -1.16 -6.93 -10.26
N GLU A 79 -2.03 -7.75 -9.67
CA GLU A 79 -3.39 -7.96 -10.17
C GLU A 79 -4.30 -6.72 -9.99
N CYS A 80 -4.17 -6.03 -8.85
CA CYS A 80 -4.93 -4.82 -8.56
C CYS A 80 -4.63 -3.71 -9.59
N PHE A 81 -3.38 -3.56 -10.01
CA PHE A 81 -3.00 -2.57 -11.02
C PHE A 81 -3.64 -2.87 -12.38
N TYR A 82 -3.67 -4.12 -12.83
CA TYR A 82 -4.34 -4.49 -14.07
C TYR A 82 -5.85 -4.25 -14.02
N ARG A 83 -6.47 -4.44 -12.85
CA ARG A 83 -7.94 -4.35 -12.68
C ARG A 83 -8.44 -2.91 -12.59
N TYR A 84 -7.80 -2.07 -11.78
CA TYR A 84 -8.35 -0.76 -11.40
C TYR A 84 -7.55 0.44 -11.93
N PHE A 85 -6.42 0.19 -12.59
CA PHE A 85 -5.56 1.24 -13.11
C PHE A 85 -5.27 1.05 -14.60
N GLU A 86 -4.85 2.13 -15.23
CA GLU A 86 -4.42 2.15 -16.63
C GLU A 86 -3.21 3.07 -16.80
N GLY A 87 -2.40 2.81 -17.83
CA GLY A 87 -1.21 3.58 -18.16
C GLY A 87 0.05 2.72 -18.30
N THR A 88 1.02 3.21 -19.07
CA THR A 88 2.26 2.49 -19.40
C THR A 88 3.49 3.04 -18.66
N GLY A 89 3.45 4.33 -18.26
CA GLY A 89 4.51 4.99 -17.49
C GLY A 89 4.02 5.79 -16.29
N LEU A 90 2.71 5.97 -16.14
CA LEU A 90 2.06 6.52 -14.96
C LEU A 90 0.72 5.82 -14.84
N TYR A 91 0.52 5.05 -13.77
CA TYR A 91 -0.77 4.41 -13.53
C TYR A 91 -1.73 5.41 -12.91
N VAL A 92 -2.90 5.54 -13.54
CA VAL A 92 -4.02 6.33 -13.04
C VAL A 92 -5.23 5.41 -12.81
N PRO A 93 -6.11 5.73 -11.86
CA PRO A 93 -7.40 5.06 -11.74
C PRO A 93 -8.13 5.00 -13.09
N ARG A 94 -8.60 3.81 -13.47
CA ARG A 94 -9.47 3.65 -14.63
C ARG A 94 -10.80 4.37 -14.39
N VAL A 95 -11.36 4.97 -15.45
CA VAL A 95 -12.73 5.48 -15.42
C VAL A 95 -13.71 4.31 -15.53
N ASP A 96 -14.09 3.76 -14.37
CA ASP A 96 -14.98 2.60 -14.26
C ASP A 96 -15.96 2.80 -13.08
N PRO A 97 -17.25 2.40 -13.19
CA PRO A 97 -18.19 2.44 -12.06
C PRO A 97 -17.69 1.73 -10.79
N ASP A 98 -16.87 0.69 -10.94
CA ASP A 98 -16.31 -0.08 -9.83
C ASP A 98 -15.16 0.67 -9.13
N CYS A 99 -14.54 1.67 -9.79
CA CYS A 99 -13.49 2.55 -9.27
C CYS A 99 -14.05 3.62 -8.31
N THR A 100 -14.72 3.17 -7.24
CA THR A 100 -15.36 4.05 -6.25
C THR A 100 -14.37 4.65 -5.25
N LYS A 101 -14.74 5.77 -4.61
CA LYS A 101 -13.98 6.34 -3.48
C LYS A 101 -13.73 5.32 -2.35
N ARG A 102 -14.71 4.43 -2.09
CA ARG A 102 -14.61 3.40 -1.04
C ARG A 102 -13.59 2.33 -1.39
N LEU A 103 -13.50 1.94 -2.67
CA LEU A 103 -12.45 1.05 -3.16
C LEU A 103 -11.08 1.66 -2.86
N PHE A 104 -10.83 2.89 -3.31
CA PHE A 104 -9.53 3.53 -3.13
C PHE A 104 -9.16 3.79 -1.66
N HIS A 105 -10.14 4.03 -0.78
CA HIS A 105 -9.91 4.06 0.66
C HIS A 105 -9.43 2.69 1.19
N THR A 106 -10.04 1.60 0.70
CA THR A 106 -9.63 0.23 1.06
C THR A 106 -8.24 -0.09 0.53
N LEU A 107 -7.94 0.29 -0.72
CA LEU A 107 -6.61 0.15 -1.32
C LEU A 107 -5.54 0.93 -0.54
N GLY A 108 -5.87 2.13 -0.05
CA GLY A 108 -4.99 2.91 0.83
C GLY A 108 -4.67 2.17 2.13
N ARG A 109 -5.68 1.59 2.79
CA ARG A 109 -5.47 0.77 4.00
C ARG A 109 -4.58 -0.45 3.72
N ILE A 110 -4.81 -1.14 2.60
CA ILE A 110 -3.98 -2.28 2.18
C ILE A 110 -2.53 -1.83 1.93
N ALA A 111 -2.33 -0.71 1.23
CA ALA A 111 -0.99 -0.20 0.92
C ALA A 111 -0.21 0.14 2.18
N SER A 112 -0.84 0.88 3.09
CA SER A 112 -0.20 1.29 4.34
C SER A 112 0.11 0.10 5.24
N HIS A 113 -0.83 -0.84 5.37
CA HIS A 113 -0.60 -2.04 6.18
C HIS A 113 0.49 -2.94 5.57
N GLY A 114 0.46 -3.15 4.25
CA GLY A 114 1.47 -3.94 3.54
C GLY A 114 2.88 -3.37 3.66
N PHE A 115 3.03 -2.05 3.60
CA PHE A 115 4.31 -1.40 3.84
C PHE A 115 4.80 -1.64 5.27
N CYS A 116 3.92 -1.57 6.26
CA CYS A 116 4.26 -1.80 7.66
C CYS A 116 4.64 -3.26 7.94
N LEU A 117 4.02 -4.22 7.26
CA LEU A 117 4.33 -5.64 7.45
C LEU A 117 5.58 -6.08 6.70
N THR A 118 5.72 -5.66 5.44
CA THR A 118 6.70 -6.27 4.52
C THR A 118 7.93 -5.41 4.29
N LYS A 119 7.92 -4.14 4.73
CA LYS A 119 8.87 -3.07 4.33
C LYS A 119 8.97 -2.87 2.81
N GLY A 120 8.13 -3.55 2.03
CA GLY A 120 8.12 -3.52 0.58
C GLY A 120 7.12 -2.48 0.09
N ILE A 121 7.57 -1.64 -0.85
CA ILE A 121 6.67 -0.87 -1.70
C ILE A 121 6.50 -1.68 -2.97
N PRO A 122 5.26 -1.89 -3.47
CA PRO A 122 5.06 -2.61 -4.73
C PRO A 122 5.80 -1.88 -5.85
N SER A 123 6.49 -2.62 -6.71
CA SER A 123 7.35 -2.05 -7.77
C SER A 123 6.63 -1.01 -8.65
N LEU A 124 5.33 -1.20 -8.86
CA LEU A 124 4.46 -0.32 -9.64
C LEU A 124 4.13 1.01 -8.93
N TYR A 125 4.12 1.06 -7.60
CA TYR A 125 4.00 2.32 -6.83
C TYR A 125 5.23 3.21 -6.99
N CYS A 126 6.41 2.60 -7.13
CA CYS A 126 7.65 3.32 -7.38
C CYS A 126 7.57 4.10 -8.70
N PHE A 127 6.89 3.55 -9.71
CA PHE A 127 6.70 4.22 -11.00
C PHE A 127 5.78 5.46 -10.90
N ILE A 128 4.70 5.40 -10.13
CA ILE A 128 3.74 6.52 -9.99
C ILE A 128 4.35 7.69 -9.22
N LEU A 129 5.10 7.41 -8.15
CA LEU A 129 5.74 8.44 -7.33
C LEU A 129 6.95 9.09 -8.02
N PHE A 130 7.68 8.36 -8.87
CA PHE A 130 8.89 8.86 -9.52
C PHE A 130 8.65 9.46 -10.92
N CYS A 131 7.70 8.96 -11.71
CA CYS A 131 7.45 9.45 -13.07
C CYS A 131 6.35 10.51 -13.18
N GLY A 132 5.40 10.58 -12.23
CA GLY A 132 4.29 11.55 -12.26
C GLY A 132 4.63 12.98 -11.81
N CYS A 133 5.86 13.23 -11.38
CA CYS A 133 6.26 14.46 -10.71
C CYS A 133 7.48 15.09 -11.39
N ASN A 134 7.24 16.03 -12.33
CA ASN A 134 8.15 17.16 -12.55
C ASN A 134 8.14 18.08 -11.32
N VAL A 135 8.48 17.52 -10.16
CA VAL A 135 8.50 18.21 -8.88
C VAL A 135 9.95 18.51 -8.53
N PRO A 136 10.31 19.79 -8.26
CA PRO A 136 11.68 20.17 -7.92
C PRO A 136 12.23 19.32 -6.76
N ARG A 137 13.52 18.95 -6.84
CA ARG A 137 14.21 18.00 -5.95
C ARG A 137 13.97 18.19 -4.44
N ARG A 138 13.63 19.40 -3.99
CA ARG A 138 13.30 19.74 -2.59
C ARG A 138 12.00 19.11 -2.06
N SER A 139 11.05 18.77 -2.93
CA SER A 139 9.72 18.26 -2.56
C SER A 139 9.58 16.73 -2.62
N ARG A 140 10.64 15.99 -3.00
CA ARG A 140 10.66 14.52 -2.97
C ARG A 140 10.60 13.93 -1.57
N LYS A 141 11.33 14.53 -0.61
CA LYS A 141 11.30 14.12 0.80
C LYS A 141 9.89 14.25 1.39
N HIS A 142 9.20 15.33 1.05
CA HIS A 142 7.85 15.63 1.52
C HIS A 142 6.77 14.68 1.01
N ALA A 143 6.93 14.02 -0.14
CA ALA A 143 5.90 13.10 -0.67
C ALA A 143 5.86 11.77 0.11
N HIS A 144 7.03 11.21 0.41
CA HIS A 144 7.18 10.02 1.24
C HIS A 144 6.79 10.31 2.70
N GLU A 145 7.20 11.47 3.21
CA GLU A 145 6.81 11.93 4.55
C GLU A 145 5.30 12.18 4.66
N ARG A 146 4.64 12.77 3.65
CA ARG A 146 3.20 13.04 3.70
C ARG A 146 2.33 11.80 3.50
N PHE A 147 2.81 10.78 2.78
CA PHE A 147 2.17 9.46 2.76
C PHE A 147 2.12 8.87 4.17
N LEU A 148 3.20 9.01 4.95
CA LEU A 148 3.28 8.52 6.33
C LEU A 148 2.62 9.46 7.37
N VAL A 149 2.66 10.78 7.18
CA VAL A 149 2.15 11.79 8.14
C VAL A 149 0.63 11.97 8.09
N SER A 150 -0.02 11.71 6.93
CA SER A 150 -1.49 11.78 6.82
C SER A 150 -2.25 10.70 7.61
N HIS A 151 -1.54 9.71 8.16
CA HIS A 151 -2.10 8.56 8.86
C HIS A 151 -2.40 8.79 10.35
N THR A 152 -2.29 10.02 10.88
CA THR A 152 -2.62 10.25 12.30
C THR A 152 -4.04 10.73 12.56
N ARG A 153 -4.78 11.31 11.60
CA ARG A 153 -6.19 11.73 11.85
C ARG A 153 -7.17 11.69 10.67
N ASP A 154 -6.74 11.65 9.41
CA ASP A 154 -7.63 11.68 8.24
C ASP A 154 -7.05 10.90 7.04
N GLY A 155 -7.10 9.57 7.09
CA GLY A 155 -6.45 8.65 6.14
C GLY A 155 -7.05 8.58 4.72
N ALA A 156 -7.43 9.71 4.11
CA ALA A 156 -8.10 9.72 2.80
C ALA A 156 -7.72 10.90 1.87
N GLN A 157 -6.49 11.43 1.93
CA GLN A 157 -6.08 12.55 1.07
C GLN A 157 -4.74 12.39 0.32
N PHE A 158 -4.38 11.16 -0.07
CA PHE A 158 -3.28 10.93 -1.02
C PHE A 158 -3.78 10.43 -2.39
N PHE A 159 -4.72 11.17 -2.97
CA PHE A 159 -4.75 11.35 -4.42
C PHE A 159 -4.27 12.78 -4.69
N PRO A 160 -3.32 13.00 -5.60
CA PRO A 160 -2.95 14.36 -5.97
C PRO A 160 -4.22 15.11 -6.36
N LYS A 161 -4.45 16.27 -5.72
CA LYS A 161 -5.45 17.29 -6.13
C LYS A 161 -5.09 17.91 -7.50
N CYS A 162 -4.58 17.12 -8.43
CA CYS A 162 -4.21 17.55 -9.78
C CYS A 162 -5.39 17.47 -10.76
N ILE A 163 -6.59 17.04 -10.33
CA ILE A 163 -7.81 17.06 -11.14
C ILE A 163 -8.86 18.03 -10.55
N ALA A 164 -8.41 19.19 -10.08
CA ALA A 164 -9.28 20.35 -9.91
C ALA A 164 -8.67 21.50 -10.72
N GLY A 165 -8.72 21.34 -12.04
CA GLY A 165 -8.55 22.45 -12.96
C GLY A 165 -9.66 23.47 -12.71
N LYS A 166 -9.21 24.70 -12.44
CA LYS A 166 -9.90 25.97 -12.65
C LYS A 166 -11.20 25.87 -13.46
N ARG A 167 -12.30 26.33 -12.87
CA ARG A 167 -13.22 27.22 -13.58
C ARG A 167 -13.11 28.58 -12.91
#